data_AF-A0A7N1A760-F1
#
_entry.id   AF-A0A7N1A760-F1
#
_cell.length_a   1.000
_cell.length_b   1.000
_cell.length_c   1.000
_cell.angle_alpha   90.00
_cell.angle_beta   90.00
_cell.angle_gamma   90.00
#
_symmetry.space_group_name_H-M   'P 1'
#
loop_
_entity.id
_entity.type
_entity.pdbx_description
1 polymer ?
#
loop_
_entity_poly.entity_id
_entity_poly.type
_entity_poly.pdbx_seq_one_letter_code
_entity_poly.pdbx_strand_id
1 'polypeptide(L)'
;MGSSSSQASLLLQKQLKHLCKHPVDGFSAGLVDEGNVFEWSVTIIGPPDTLYDGGFFNAIMSFPQNYPNSPPAVRFTSEMWHPNVYHDGKVCISILHPPGDDPNGYELASERWSPVHTVESIVLSIISMLSSPNDESPANVEAAKEWREKRDEFKKKVSRCVRRSQEFM
;
A
#
# COMPACT_ATOMS: atom_id res chain seq x y z
N MET A 1 36.37 2.33 -1.78
CA MET A 1 35.76 1.10 -1.23
C MET A 1 34.33 1.07 -1.74
N GLY A 2 34.07 0.37 -2.85
CA GLY A 2 32.71 0.26 -3.40
C GLY A 2 31.92 -0.70 -2.53
N SER A 3 30.80 -0.27 -1.94
CA SER A 3 29.91 -1.20 -1.25
C SER A 3 29.40 -2.19 -2.30
N SER A 4 29.53 -3.49 -2.04
CA SER A 4 28.88 -4.46 -2.91
C SER A 4 27.38 -4.28 -2.73
N SER A 5 26.69 -3.76 -3.75
CA SER A 5 25.24 -3.61 -3.71
C SER A 5 24.61 -4.97 -3.42
N SER A 6 23.77 -5.05 -2.39
CA SER A 6 23.05 -6.29 -2.06
C SER A 6 22.13 -6.67 -3.23
N GLN A 7 21.80 -7.96 -3.35
CA GLN A 7 20.83 -8.44 -4.35
C GLN A 7 19.49 -7.69 -4.24
N ALA A 8 19.05 -7.39 -3.02
CA ALA A 8 17.87 -6.58 -2.73
C ALA A 8 17.97 -5.20 -3.37
N SER A 9 19.07 -4.48 -3.13
CA SER A 9 19.31 -3.15 -3.69
C SER A 9 19.32 -3.18 -5.23
N LEU A 10 19.98 -4.16 -5.85
CA LEU A 10 20.00 -4.31 -7.31
C LEU A 10 18.60 -4.54 -7.90
N LEU A 11 17.78 -5.36 -7.23
CA LEU A 11 16.40 -5.62 -7.65
C LEU A 11 15.54 -4.36 -7.52
N LEU A 12 15.62 -3.64 -6.41
CA LEU A 12 14.89 -2.40 -6.19
C LEU A 12 15.27 -1.33 -7.21
N GLN A 13 16.57 -1.14 -7.48
CA GLN A 13 17.02 -0.24 -8.54
C GLN A 13 16.48 -0.63 -9.92
N LYS A 14 16.39 -1.93 -10.21
CA LYS A 14 15.80 -2.43 -11.47
C LYS A 14 14.31 -2.11 -11.54
N GLN A 15 13.55 -2.34 -10.48
CA GLN A 15 12.12 -2.03 -10.42
C GLN A 15 11.87 -0.52 -10.53
N LEU A 16 12.69 0.32 -9.88
CA LEU A 16 12.57 1.77 -9.97
C LEU A 16 12.77 2.25 -11.41
N LYS A 17 13.84 1.77 -12.07
CA LYS A 17 14.10 2.07 -13.48
C LYS A 17 12.98 1.58 -14.40
N HIS A 18 12.35 0.45 -14.08
CA HIS A 18 11.21 -0.06 -14.83
C HIS A 18 10.02 0.89 -14.72
N LEU A 19 9.62 1.28 -13.50
CA LEU A 19 8.51 2.20 -13.25
C LEU A 19 8.75 3.59 -13.85
N CYS A 20 9.98 4.10 -13.84
CA CYS A 20 10.29 5.37 -14.51
C CYS A 20 10.15 5.30 -16.04
N LYS A 21 10.39 4.13 -16.65
CA LYS A 21 10.27 3.93 -18.11
C LYS A 21 8.86 3.56 -18.54
N HIS A 22 8.13 2.89 -17.66
CA HIS A 22 6.80 2.36 -17.88
C HIS A 22 5.91 2.84 -16.72
N PRO A 23 5.51 4.13 -16.72
CA PRO A 23 4.62 4.64 -15.71
C PRO A 23 3.29 3.88 -15.77
N VAL A 24 2.72 3.63 -14.60
CA VAL A 24 1.45 2.92 -14.45
C VAL A 24 0.41 3.91 -13.98
N ASP A 25 -0.76 3.88 -14.60
CA ASP A 25 -1.84 4.79 -14.24
C ASP A 25 -2.33 4.52 -12.81
N GLY A 26 -2.71 5.58 -12.11
CA GLY A 26 -3.28 5.51 -10.76
C GLY A 26 -2.26 5.60 -9.62
N PHE A 27 -0.95 5.60 -9.88
CA PHE A 27 0.03 5.93 -8.85
C PHE A 27 1.35 6.49 -9.41
N SER A 28 2.11 7.14 -8.54
CA SER A 28 3.52 7.47 -8.77
C SER A 28 4.37 6.88 -7.64
N ALA A 29 5.62 6.54 -7.95
CA ALA A 29 6.56 6.01 -6.97
C ALA A 29 7.97 6.53 -7.23
N GLY A 30 8.68 6.86 -6.16
CA GLY A 30 10.06 7.35 -6.19
C GLY A 30 10.77 7.06 -4.88
N LEU A 31 12.05 7.40 -4.80
CA LEU A 31 12.80 7.27 -3.55
C LEU A 31 12.47 8.43 -2.61
N VAL A 32 12.42 8.15 -1.30
CA VAL A 32 12.35 9.21 -0.29
C VAL A 32 13.67 10.00 -0.27
N ASP A 33 14.79 9.30 -0.40
CA ASP A 33 16.14 9.84 -0.48
C ASP A 33 16.91 9.05 -1.56
N GLU A 34 17.60 9.74 -2.48
CA GLU A 34 18.43 9.12 -3.53
C GLU A 34 19.54 8.21 -2.96
N GLY A 35 19.97 8.47 -1.72
CA GLY A 35 20.93 7.64 -0.99
C GLY A 35 20.35 6.35 -0.41
N ASN A 36 19.02 6.20 -0.34
CA ASN A 36 18.35 5.06 0.27
C ASN A 36 17.32 4.40 -0.66
N VAL A 37 17.74 3.36 -1.39
CA VAL A 37 16.86 2.59 -2.27
C VAL A 37 15.83 1.73 -1.53
N PHE A 38 15.91 1.60 -0.20
CA PHE A 38 15.00 0.79 0.61
C PHE A 38 13.80 1.57 1.17
N GLU A 39 13.68 2.86 0.85
CA GLU A 39 12.52 3.67 1.25
C GLU A 39 11.96 4.46 0.07
N TRP A 40 10.71 4.18 -0.26
CA TRP A 40 10.04 4.74 -1.42
C TRP A 40 8.85 5.58 -0.98
N SER A 41 8.71 6.75 -1.58
CA SER A 41 7.49 7.55 -1.51
C SER A 41 6.57 7.13 -2.66
N VAL A 42 5.31 6.86 -2.33
CA VAL A 42 4.28 6.46 -3.29
C VAL A 42 3.07 7.38 -3.13
N THR A 43 2.59 7.96 -4.22
CA THR A 43 1.31 8.69 -4.25
C THR A 43 0.30 7.85 -5.00
N ILE A 44 -0.79 7.49 -4.35
CA ILE A 44 -1.87 6.66 -4.93
C ILE A 44 -3.06 7.57 -5.21
N ILE A 45 -3.53 7.54 -6.45
CA ILE A 45 -4.74 8.25 -6.85
C ILE A 45 -5.95 7.38 -6.48
N GLY A 46 -6.90 7.99 -5.80
CA GLY A 46 -8.17 7.36 -5.46
C GLY A 46 -8.87 6.80 -6.71
N PRO A 47 -9.23 5.50 -6.74
CA PRO A 47 -9.79 4.89 -7.94
C PRO A 47 -11.17 5.50 -8.28
N PRO A 48 -11.50 5.62 -9.58
CA PRO A 48 -12.80 6.12 -10.00
C PRO A 48 -13.94 5.22 -9.51
N ASP A 49 -15.13 5.80 -9.35
CA ASP A 49 -16.33 5.09 -8.89
C ASP A 49 -16.22 4.49 -7.48
N THR A 50 -15.25 4.95 -6.69
CA THR A 50 -15.10 4.59 -5.27
C THR A 50 -15.36 5.78 -4.36
N LEU A 51 -15.42 5.55 -3.04
CA LEU A 51 -15.48 6.67 -2.10
C LEU A 51 -14.19 7.47 -2.02
N TYR A 52 -13.09 6.91 -2.52
CA TYR A 52 -11.77 7.52 -2.48
C TYR A 52 -11.47 8.33 -3.75
N ASP A 53 -12.36 8.31 -4.74
CA ASP A 53 -12.22 8.97 -6.04
C ASP A 53 -11.75 10.42 -5.91
N GLY A 54 -10.73 10.77 -6.71
CA GLY A 54 -10.10 12.08 -6.74
C GLY A 54 -9.15 12.39 -5.57
N GLY A 55 -8.95 11.47 -4.62
CA GLY A 55 -7.97 11.62 -3.54
C GLY A 55 -6.53 11.35 -4.00
N PHE A 56 -5.54 11.95 -3.31
CA PHE A 56 -4.10 11.77 -3.56
C PHE A 56 -3.41 11.32 -2.27
N PHE A 57 -3.34 10.00 -2.08
CA PHE A 57 -2.90 9.42 -0.82
C PHE A 57 -1.42 9.06 -0.87
N ASN A 58 -0.62 9.80 -0.09
CA ASN A 58 0.82 9.56 0.03
C ASN A 58 1.08 8.44 1.03
N ALA A 59 2.06 7.60 0.71
CA ALA A 59 2.52 6.50 1.53
C ALA A 59 4.04 6.35 1.45
N ILE A 60 4.61 5.73 2.47
CA ILE A 60 6.00 5.24 2.46
C ILE A 60 5.97 3.71 2.39
N MET A 61 6.76 3.17 1.46
CA MET A 61 7.04 1.76 1.32
C MET A 61 8.48 1.49 1.77
N SER A 62 8.64 0.74 2.86
CA SER A 62 9.93 0.42 3.47
C SER A 62 10.28 -1.04 3.22
N PHE A 63 11.39 -1.29 2.54
CA PHE A 63 11.82 -2.63 2.14
C PHE A 63 12.82 -3.23 3.14
N PRO A 64 12.69 -4.52 3.48
CA PRO A 64 13.67 -5.17 4.34
C PRO A 64 14.96 -5.49 3.56
N GLN A 65 16.07 -5.68 4.29
CA GLN A 65 17.37 -6.00 3.69
C GLN A 65 17.40 -7.34 2.95
N ASN A 66 16.48 -8.26 3.28
CA ASN A 66 16.33 -9.56 2.64
C ASN A 66 15.27 -9.56 1.51
N TYR A 67 14.79 -8.39 1.06
CA TYR A 67 13.91 -8.30 -0.11
C TYR A 67 14.53 -9.01 -1.33
N PRO A 68 13.78 -9.80 -2.11
CA PRO A 68 12.32 -10.00 -2.09
C PRO A 68 11.84 -11.18 -1.24
N ASN A 69 12.66 -11.76 -0.37
CA ASN A 69 12.24 -12.92 0.45
C ASN A 69 11.21 -12.55 1.51
N SER A 70 11.20 -11.30 1.97
CA SER A 70 10.18 -10.75 2.87
C SER A 70 9.51 -9.53 2.24
N PRO A 71 8.22 -9.31 2.52
CA PRO A 71 7.47 -8.17 1.98
C PRO A 71 7.98 -6.84 2.53
N PRO A 72 7.79 -5.74 1.80
CA PRO A 72 7.92 -4.41 2.40
C PRO A 72 6.78 -4.12 3.37
N ALA A 73 6.96 -3.10 4.21
CA ALA A 73 5.87 -2.49 4.96
C ALA A 73 5.38 -1.25 4.19
N VAL A 74 4.06 -1.05 4.14
CA VAL A 74 3.45 0.15 3.56
C VAL A 74 2.70 0.92 4.63
N ARG A 75 2.91 2.24 4.70
CA ARG A 75 2.24 3.14 5.63
C ARG A 75 1.80 4.40 4.91
N PHE A 76 0.50 4.69 4.94
CA PHE A 76 -0.01 5.99 4.50
C PHE A 76 0.51 7.09 5.42
N THR A 77 1.06 8.15 4.81
CA THR A 77 1.42 9.40 5.50
C THR A 77 0.27 10.42 5.42
N SER A 78 -0.59 10.30 4.42
CA SER A 78 -1.88 10.97 4.37
C SER A 78 -2.86 10.36 5.39
N GLU A 79 -3.78 11.17 5.90
CA GLU A 79 -4.87 10.68 6.75
C GLU A 79 -5.78 9.74 5.95
N MET A 80 -6.04 8.56 6.51
CA MET A 80 -6.87 7.53 5.89
C MET A 80 -7.94 7.03 6.84
N TRP A 81 -9.14 6.80 6.29
CA TRP A 81 -10.22 6.08 6.95
C TRP A 81 -10.57 4.85 6.12
N HIS A 82 -10.12 3.66 6.53
CA HIS A 82 -10.30 2.43 5.76
C HIS A 82 -10.23 1.18 6.68
N PRO A 83 -11.05 0.13 6.47
CA PRO A 83 -11.02 -1.09 7.30
C PRO A 83 -9.66 -1.80 7.36
N ASN A 84 -8.92 -1.83 6.25
CA ASN A 84 -7.60 -2.47 6.13
C ASN A 84 -6.41 -1.53 6.39
N VAL A 85 -6.63 -0.35 6.97
CA VAL A 85 -5.56 0.60 7.33
C VAL A 85 -5.63 0.90 8.83
N TYR A 86 -4.55 0.63 9.56
CA TYR A 86 -4.44 0.93 10.98
C TYR A 86 -4.47 2.45 11.23
N HIS A 87 -4.77 2.86 12.47
CA HIS A 87 -4.77 4.29 12.86
C HIS A 87 -3.43 4.99 12.65
N ASP A 88 -2.31 4.25 12.64
CA ASP A 88 -0.97 4.76 12.39
C ASP A 88 -0.60 4.81 10.89
N GLY A 89 -1.57 4.52 10.01
CA GLY A 89 -1.44 4.49 8.56
C GLY A 89 -0.93 3.18 7.98
N LYS A 90 -0.52 2.21 8.80
CA LYS A 90 -0.01 0.92 8.30
C LYS A 90 -1.11 0.17 7.52
N VAL A 91 -0.76 -0.31 6.32
CA VAL A 91 -1.65 -1.10 5.47
C VAL A 91 -1.57 -2.58 5.85
N CYS A 92 -2.72 -3.24 5.89
CA CYS A 92 -2.86 -4.65 6.25
C CYS A 92 -3.64 -5.39 5.16
N ILE A 93 -2.93 -6.00 4.21
CA ILE A 93 -3.49 -6.81 3.11
C ILE A 93 -2.61 -8.03 2.90
N SER A 94 -3.19 -9.12 2.43
CA SER A 94 -2.56 -10.44 2.31
C SER A 94 -1.20 -10.42 1.60
N ILE A 95 -1.08 -9.66 0.50
CA ILE A 95 0.17 -9.52 -0.27
C ILE A 95 1.33 -8.98 0.58
N LEU A 96 1.05 -8.26 1.68
CA LEU A 96 2.07 -7.74 2.61
C LEU A 96 2.32 -8.67 3.81
N HIS A 97 1.61 -9.79 3.90
CA HIS A 97 1.81 -10.78 4.96
C HIS A 97 2.94 -11.75 4.61
N PRO A 98 3.70 -12.23 5.61
CA PRO A 98 4.79 -13.17 5.37
C PRO A 98 4.35 -14.42 4.58
N PRO A 99 5.25 -14.99 3.75
CA PRO A 99 4.97 -16.19 2.98
C PRO A 99 4.64 -17.38 3.88
N GLY A 100 3.90 -18.35 3.33
CA GLY A 100 3.51 -19.59 4.02
C GLY A 100 2.02 -19.64 4.31
N ASP A 101 1.60 -20.67 5.06
CA ASP A 101 0.21 -20.85 5.45
C ASP A 101 -0.20 -19.79 6.48
N ASP A 102 -1.42 -19.25 6.33
CA ASP A 102 -1.95 -18.31 7.31
C ASP A 102 -2.23 -19.04 8.63
N PRO A 103 -1.64 -18.62 9.77
CA PRO A 103 -1.88 -19.25 11.05
C PRO A 103 -3.35 -19.28 11.48
N ASN A 104 -4.15 -18.35 10.94
CA ASN A 104 -5.57 -18.24 11.26
C ASN A 104 -6.49 -18.84 10.17
N GLY A 105 -5.95 -19.23 9.02
CA GLY A 105 -6.69 -19.84 7.91
C GLY A 105 -7.62 -18.91 7.13
N TYR A 106 -7.46 -17.59 7.24
CA TYR A 106 -8.28 -16.62 6.49
C TYR A 106 -7.76 -16.39 5.07
N GLU A 107 -6.47 -16.63 4.82
CA GLU A 107 -5.81 -16.31 3.55
C GLU A 107 -5.18 -17.55 2.93
N LEU A 108 -5.29 -17.66 1.61
CA LEU A 108 -4.57 -18.68 0.85
C LEU A 108 -3.08 -18.30 0.78
N ALA A 109 -2.18 -19.29 0.79
CA ALA A 109 -0.76 -19.05 0.60
C ALA A 109 -0.44 -18.33 -0.72
N SER A 110 -1.29 -18.47 -1.75
CA SER A 110 -1.20 -17.78 -3.04
C SER A 110 -1.59 -16.29 -2.98
N GLU A 111 -2.31 -15.87 -1.95
CA GLU A 111 -2.71 -14.47 -1.73
C GLU A 111 -1.67 -13.72 -0.88
N ARG A 112 -0.75 -14.45 -0.25
CA ARG A 112 0.30 -13.93 0.62
C ARG A 112 1.57 -13.58 -0.15
N TRP A 113 2.52 -12.94 0.51
CA TRP A 113 3.76 -12.51 -0.12
C TRP A 113 4.49 -13.67 -0.81
N SER A 114 4.99 -13.39 -2.01
CA SER A 114 5.87 -14.25 -2.78
C SER A 114 6.92 -13.36 -3.47
N PRO A 115 8.17 -13.83 -3.63
CA PRO A 115 9.23 -13.08 -4.30
C PRO A 115 8.94 -12.62 -5.74
N VAL A 116 7.84 -13.10 -6.35
CA VAL A 116 7.38 -12.68 -7.67
C VAL A 116 6.70 -11.32 -7.65
N HIS A 117 6.25 -10.84 -6.49
CA HIS A 117 5.59 -9.55 -6.36
C HIS A 117 6.56 -8.38 -6.47
N THR A 118 6.09 -7.34 -7.15
CA THR A 118 6.78 -6.08 -7.41
C THR A 118 6.10 -4.94 -6.68
N VAL A 119 6.76 -3.77 -6.62
CA VAL A 119 6.16 -2.52 -6.16
C VAL A 119 4.84 -2.25 -6.87
N GLU A 120 4.80 -2.44 -8.19
CA GLU A 120 3.59 -2.30 -9.01
C GLU A 120 2.45 -3.20 -8.52
N SER A 121 2.71 -4.51 -8.36
CA SER A 121 1.66 -5.42 -7.89
C SER A 121 1.13 -5.07 -6.49
N ILE A 122 1.99 -4.57 -5.60
CA ILE A 122 1.57 -4.12 -4.27
C ILE A 122 0.64 -2.92 -4.38
N VAL A 123 1.01 -1.91 -5.16
CA VAL A 123 0.19 -0.69 -5.29
C VAL A 123 -1.13 -0.99 -6.00
N LEU A 124 -1.14 -1.87 -6.99
CA LEU A 124 -2.38 -2.36 -7.61
C LEU A 124 -3.29 -3.09 -6.61
N SER A 125 -2.72 -3.91 -5.71
CA SER A 125 -3.51 -4.51 -4.62
C SER A 125 -4.07 -3.47 -3.65
N ILE A 126 -3.37 -2.37 -3.38
CA ILE A 126 -3.88 -1.26 -2.56
C ILE A 126 -5.03 -0.54 -3.28
N ILE A 127 -4.90 -0.26 -4.58
CA ILE A 127 -5.96 0.33 -5.41
C ILE A 127 -7.21 -0.58 -5.41
N SER A 128 -7.02 -1.89 -5.56
CA SER A 128 -8.12 -2.87 -5.46
C SER A 128 -8.76 -2.86 -4.07
N MET A 129 -7.96 -2.79 -3.01
CA MET A 129 -8.44 -2.71 -1.62
C MET A 129 -9.30 -1.46 -1.39
N LEU A 130 -8.90 -0.29 -1.90
CA LEU A 130 -9.69 0.95 -1.80
C LEU A 130 -11.07 0.82 -2.48
N SER A 131 -11.15 0.01 -3.53
CA SER A 131 -12.38 -0.24 -4.29
C SER A 131 -13.31 -1.23 -3.59
N SER A 132 -12.74 -2.21 -2.86
CA SER A 132 -13.48 -3.26 -2.18
C SER A 132 -12.81 -3.59 -0.85
N PRO A 133 -13.20 -2.91 0.25
CA PRO A 133 -12.64 -3.16 1.56
C PRO A 133 -12.91 -4.60 2.02
N ASN A 134 -11.88 -5.27 2.55
CA ASN A 134 -12.04 -6.57 3.21
C ASN A 134 -12.39 -6.35 4.69
N ASP A 135 -13.56 -6.84 5.09
CA ASP A 135 -14.10 -6.65 6.43
C ASP A 135 -14.08 -7.92 7.31
N GLU A 136 -13.50 -9.02 6.81
CA GLU A 136 -13.32 -10.30 7.51
C GLU A 136 -12.21 -10.21 8.56
N SER A 137 -11.11 -9.52 8.23
CA SER A 137 -9.97 -9.28 9.14
C SER A 137 -9.53 -7.80 9.13
N PRO A 138 -10.34 -6.88 9.70
CA PRO A 138 -10.07 -5.46 9.61
C PRO A 138 -8.94 -5.03 10.55
N ALA A 139 -8.03 -4.20 10.04
CA ALA A 139 -7.02 -3.49 10.81
C ALA A 139 -7.62 -2.34 11.65
N ASN A 140 -8.71 -1.74 11.16
CA ASN A 140 -9.47 -0.70 11.84
C ASN A 140 -10.93 -1.17 12.00
N VAL A 141 -11.22 -1.66 13.21
CA VAL A 141 -12.53 -2.22 13.57
C VAL A 141 -13.64 -1.17 13.50
N GLU A 142 -13.34 0.10 13.82
CA GLU A 142 -14.33 1.18 13.75
C GLU A 142 -14.72 1.48 12.30
N ALA A 143 -13.72 1.59 11.42
CA ALA A 143 -13.96 1.79 9.99
C ALA A 143 -14.72 0.61 9.38
N ALA A 144 -14.41 -0.64 9.77
CA ALA A 144 -15.15 -1.83 9.33
C ALA A 144 -16.61 -1.83 9.83
N LYS A 145 -16.83 -1.44 11.08
CA LYS A 145 -18.18 -1.33 11.64
C LYS A 145 -19.01 -0.26 10.91
N GLU A 146 -18.42 0.91 10.65
CA GLU A 146 -19.09 1.96 9.89
C GLU A 146 -19.33 1.58 8.43
N TRP A 147 -18.39 0.86 7.81
CA TRP A 147 -18.57 0.30 6.47
C TRP A 147 -19.81 -0.59 6.40
N ARG A 148 -19.99 -1.50 7.37
CA ARG A 148 -21.12 -2.43 7.43
C ARG A 148 -22.45 -1.79 7.84
N GLU A 149 -22.43 -1.00 8.91
CA GLU A 149 -23.64 -0.59 9.61
C GLU A 149 -24.03 0.87 9.37
N LYS A 150 -23.06 1.74 9.00
CA LYS A 150 -23.23 3.20 8.97
C LYS A 150 -22.57 3.81 7.73
N ARG A 151 -22.99 3.34 6.56
CA ARG A 151 -22.40 3.71 5.26
C ARG A 151 -22.28 5.22 5.03
N ASP A 152 -23.27 6.00 5.48
CA ASP A 152 -23.24 7.46 5.35
C ASP A 152 -22.17 8.13 6.21
N GLU A 153 -21.97 7.66 7.45
CA GLU A 153 -20.91 8.18 8.33
C GLU A 153 -19.53 7.79 7.80
N PHE A 154 -19.39 6.56 7.31
CA PHE A 154 -18.17 6.12 6.61
C PHE A 154 -17.87 7.05 5.42
N LYS A 155 -18.87 7.30 4.58
CA LYS A 155 -18.74 8.19 3.41
C LYS A 155 -18.32 9.61 3.80
N LYS A 156 -18.90 10.19 4.85
CA LYS A 156 -18.54 11.53 5.34
C LYS A 156 -17.07 11.59 5.78
N LYS A 157 -16.58 10.57 6.49
CA LYS A 157 -15.18 10.50 6.93
C LYS A 157 -14.22 10.32 5.77
N VAL A 158 -14.50 9.41 4.84
CA VAL A 158 -13.66 9.22 3.65
C VAL A 158 -13.64 10.49 2.79
N SER A 159 -14.77 11.17 2.60
CA SER A 159 -14.82 12.44 1.85
C SER A 159 -13.94 13.53 2.48
N ARG A 160 -13.80 13.53 3.81
CA ARG A 160 -12.87 14.42 4.51
C ARG A 160 -11.42 14.06 4.22
N CYS A 161 -11.07 12.78 4.23
CA CYS A 161 -9.73 12.30 3.86
C CYS A 161 -9.39 12.68 2.41
N VAL A 162 -10.31 12.46 1.46
CA VAL A 162 -10.15 12.85 0.04
C VAL A 162 -9.85 14.35 -0.07
N ARG A 163 -10.69 15.21 0.52
CA ARG A 163 -10.48 16.65 0.47
C ARG A 163 -9.14 17.08 1.07
N ARG A 164 -8.77 16.54 2.24
CA ARG A 164 -7.48 16.84 2.88
C ARG A 164 -6.30 16.39 2.03
N SER A 165 -6.41 15.25 1.37
CA SER A 165 -5.35 14.72 0.52
C SER A 165 -5.03 15.64 -0.68
N GLN A 166 -6.02 16.40 -1.17
CA GLN A 166 -5.85 17.36 -2.26
C GLN A 166 -5.18 18.67 -1.83
N GLU A 167 -5.20 19.02 -0.54
CA GLU A 167 -4.58 20.25 -0.02
C GLU A 167 -3.04 20.17 0.02
N PHE A 168 -2.48 18.96 -0.06
CA PHE A 168 -1.04 18.68 0.03
C PHE A 168 -0.43 18.15 -1.28
N MET A 169 -1.10 18.35 -2.42
CA MET A 169 -0.52 18.18 -3.75
C MET A 169 0.21 19.46 -4.18
#